data_AF-A0A1Y2ZWU6-F1
#
_entry.id   AF-A0A1Y2ZWU6-F1
#
_cell.length_a   1.000
_cell.length_b   1.000
_cell.length_c   1.000
_cell.angle_alpha   90.00
_cell.angle_beta   90.00
_cell.angle_gamma   90.00
#
_symmetry.space_group_name_H-M   'P 1'
#
loop_
_entity.id
_entity.type
_entity.pdbx_description
1 polymer ?
#
loop_
_entity_poly.entity_id
_entity_poly.type
_entity_poly.pdbx_seq_one_letter_code
_entity_poly.pdbx_strand_id
1 'polypeptide(L)'
;MTLSELTTISKNESTPIINLSHTQLIELQTALLMLGYPAGDIDGIYGHNTRNAWAELMADTDLKNESDSIDKISLSMLQQMVNALKHNTTYNFTTKKGTIEAIKNECIRQGICLKTQMAYVLATADHETNHTFKPVIEAYWLPNPDNYLKTHLPSSNYYPYYGRGYVQLTWDYNYEKYGKLVEKDLLKHPEMALDPEIALFVLVHGFKTGAFTGRKLADYINEHKTDFINARRCINGIDKAEEIAALAKQHLKDL
;
A
#
# COMPACT_ATOMS: atom_id res chain seq x y z
N MET A 1 6.02 5.63 -12.03
CA MET A 1 5.76 7.07 -12.03
C MET A 1 6.95 7.94 -12.41
N THR A 2 6.75 8.81 -13.40
CA THR A 2 7.62 9.95 -13.73
C THR A 2 6.80 11.21 -13.42
N LEU A 3 7.38 12.21 -12.76
CA LEU A 3 6.69 13.45 -12.41
C LEU A 3 6.68 14.36 -13.64
N SER A 4 5.64 14.30 -14.46
CA SER A 4 5.46 15.14 -15.65
C SER A 4 4.73 16.46 -15.33
N GLU A 5 3.68 16.41 -14.53
CA GLU A 5 2.82 17.56 -14.22
C GLU A 5 3.54 18.54 -13.29
N LEU A 6 4.16 18.06 -12.21
CA LEU A 6 4.88 18.88 -11.24
C LEU A 6 6.13 19.52 -11.84
N THR A 7 6.72 18.93 -12.88
CA THR A 7 7.87 19.55 -13.58
C THR A 7 7.51 20.77 -14.42
N THR A 8 6.21 21.05 -14.61
CA THR A 8 5.73 22.28 -15.25
C THR A 8 5.77 23.49 -14.31
N ILE A 9 5.98 23.29 -13.00
CA ILE A 9 6.19 24.38 -12.04
C ILE A 9 7.42 25.19 -12.47
N SER A 10 7.30 26.52 -12.45
CA SER A 10 8.38 27.43 -12.86
C SER A 10 9.67 27.12 -12.09
N LYS A 11 10.77 26.87 -12.81
CA LYS A 11 12.05 26.44 -12.23
C LYS A 11 12.68 27.43 -11.25
N ASN A 12 12.15 28.65 -11.16
CA ASN A 12 12.75 29.77 -10.43
C ASN A 12 11.93 30.25 -9.22
N GLU A 13 10.73 29.70 -8.97
CA GLU A 13 9.86 30.18 -7.89
C GLU A 13 9.31 29.02 -7.05
N SER A 14 9.44 29.15 -5.73
CA SER A 14 8.76 28.26 -4.80
C SER A 14 7.25 28.42 -4.96
N THR A 15 6.55 27.32 -5.17
CA THR A 15 5.10 27.32 -5.43
C THR A 15 4.37 26.74 -4.22
N PRO A 16 3.51 27.50 -3.53
CA PRO A 16 2.67 26.97 -2.46
C PRO A 16 1.84 25.78 -2.97
N ILE A 17 1.76 24.70 -2.21
CA ILE A 17 1.07 23.46 -2.65
C ILE A 17 -0.42 23.71 -2.92
N ILE A 18 -1.02 24.62 -2.16
CA ILE A 18 -2.41 25.04 -2.35
C ILE A 18 -2.68 25.68 -3.73
N ASN A 19 -1.64 26.19 -4.40
CA ASN A 19 -1.73 26.81 -5.72
C ASN A 19 -1.47 25.84 -6.87
N LEU A 20 -1.20 24.57 -6.59
CA LEU A 20 -1.00 23.55 -7.64
C LEU A 20 -2.31 23.30 -8.40
N SER A 21 -2.19 23.00 -9.69
CA SER A 21 -3.32 22.58 -10.51
C SER A 21 -3.88 21.25 -10.02
N HIS A 22 -5.11 20.92 -10.43
CA HIS A 22 -5.72 19.62 -10.16
C HIS A 22 -4.83 18.43 -10.61
N THR A 23 -4.21 18.53 -11.79
CA THR A 23 -3.32 17.47 -12.31
C THR A 23 -2.01 17.38 -11.54
N GLN A 24 -1.43 18.51 -11.14
CA GLN A 24 -0.24 18.56 -10.29
C GLN A 24 -0.53 17.98 -8.89
N LEU A 25 -1.70 18.25 -8.32
CA LEU A 25 -2.12 17.67 -7.04
C LEU A 25 -2.35 16.16 -7.14
N ILE A 26 -2.98 15.67 -8.20
CA ILE A 26 -3.10 14.22 -8.47
C ILE A 26 -1.71 13.58 -8.51
N GLU A 27 -0.77 14.21 -9.22
CA GLU A 27 0.60 13.70 -9.33
C GLU A 27 1.30 13.70 -7.96
N LEU A 28 1.21 14.79 -7.20
CA LEU A 28 1.78 14.88 -5.85
C LEU A 28 1.20 13.85 -4.89
N GLN A 29 -0.13 13.73 -4.84
CA GLN A 29 -0.83 12.75 -4.01
C GLN A 29 -0.43 11.33 -4.36
N THR A 30 -0.32 11.02 -5.66
CA THR A 30 0.15 9.71 -6.15
C THR A 30 1.57 9.43 -5.68
N ALA A 31 2.49 10.38 -5.86
CA ALA A 31 3.89 10.23 -5.45
C ALA A 31 4.03 10.02 -3.92
N LEU A 32 3.33 10.84 -3.13
CA LEU A 32 3.32 10.74 -1.66
C LEU A 32 2.78 9.39 -1.20
N LEU A 33 1.65 8.96 -1.75
CA LEU A 33 1.08 7.66 -1.42
C LEU A 33 2.03 6.54 -1.83
N MET A 34 2.62 6.56 -3.02
CA MET A 34 3.62 5.55 -3.44
C MET A 34 4.78 5.43 -2.45
N LEU A 35 5.21 6.56 -1.88
CA LEU A 35 6.29 6.64 -0.88
C LEU A 35 5.85 6.28 0.54
N GLY A 36 4.57 5.97 0.75
CA GLY A 36 4.05 5.56 2.06
C GLY A 36 3.55 6.70 2.94
N TYR A 37 3.44 7.92 2.41
CA TYR A 37 2.88 9.09 3.11
C TYR A 37 1.36 9.18 2.86
N PRO A 38 0.52 9.28 3.91
CA PRO A 38 -0.93 9.14 3.81
C PRO A 38 -1.61 10.41 3.24
N ALA A 39 -1.46 10.66 1.94
CA ALA A 39 -1.97 11.88 1.31
C ALA A 39 -3.50 11.91 1.10
N GLY A 40 -4.22 10.87 1.51
CA GLY A 40 -5.67 10.74 1.36
C GLY A 40 -6.05 10.05 0.04
N ASP A 41 -7.07 10.58 -0.62
CA ASP A 41 -7.50 10.12 -1.95
C ASP A 41 -6.71 10.84 -3.06
N ILE A 42 -6.64 10.20 -4.23
CA ILE A 42 -5.99 10.76 -5.43
C ILE A 42 -7.06 11.48 -6.25
N ASP A 43 -7.45 12.65 -5.77
CA ASP A 43 -8.61 13.44 -6.24
C ASP A 43 -8.23 14.84 -6.74
N GLY A 44 -6.95 15.22 -6.64
CA GLY A 44 -6.49 16.55 -7.04
C GLY A 44 -7.03 17.69 -6.18
N ILE A 45 -7.46 17.40 -4.94
CA ILE A 45 -7.96 18.39 -3.97
C ILE A 45 -6.90 18.60 -2.89
N TYR A 46 -6.50 19.86 -2.69
CA TYR A 46 -5.63 20.22 -1.57
C TYR A 46 -6.40 20.15 -0.25
N GLY A 47 -6.01 19.22 0.62
CA GLY A 47 -6.60 19.02 1.94
C GLY A 47 -5.57 18.78 3.04
N HIS A 48 -6.04 18.62 4.28
CA HIS A 48 -5.16 18.40 5.43
C HIS A 48 -4.31 17.13 5.29
N ASN A 49 -4.83 16.07 4.65
CA ASN A 49 -4.07 14.84 4.39
C ASN A 49 -2.90 15.08 3.45
N THR A 50 -3.12 15.71 2.30
CA THR A 50 -2.04 16.05 1.34
C THR A 50 -1.01 16.98 1.98
N ARG A 51 -1.45 17.99 2.72
CA ARG A 51 -0.55 18.91 3.45
C ARG A 51 0.30 18.17 4.48
N ASN A 52 -0.33 17.36 5.32
CA ASN A 52 0.37 16.65 6.40
C ASN A 52 1.33 15.60 5.82
N ALA A 53 0.92 14.87 4.78
CA ALA A 53 1.77 13.90 4.09
C ALA A 53 3.01 14.55 3.46
N TRP A 54 2.87 15.73 2.84
CA TRP A 54 4.01 16.48 2.35
C TRP A 54 4.91 16.97 3.48
N ALA A 55 4.34 17.52 4.55
CA ALA A 55 5.12 17.98 5.70
C ALA A 55 5.88 16.83 6.40
N GLU A 56 5.25 15.65 6.52
CA GLU A 56 5.89 14.43 7.02
C GLU A 56 7.06 14.02 6.12
N LEU A 57 6.86 13.98 4.79
CA LEU A 57 7.94 13.71 3.84
C LEU A 57 9.10 14.69 4.00
N MET A 58 8.81 15.98 4.09
CA MET A 58 9.84 16.99 4.26
C MET A 58 10.59 16.84 5.58
N ALA A 59 9.90 16.51 6.68
CA ALA A 59 10.51 16.29 7.99
C ALA A 59 11.41 15.04 8.04
N ASP A 60 11.08 14.01 7.26
CA ASP A 60 11.92 12.81 7.09
C ASP A 60 13.16 13.07 6.23
N THR A 61 13.28 14.25 5.62
CA THR A 61 14.41 14.64 4.78
C THR A 61 15.25 15.71 5.47
N ASP A 62 16.55 15.77 5.16
CA ASP A 62 17.44 16.83 5.69
C ASP A 62 17.21 18.21 5.02
N LEU A 63 16.13 18.38 4.26
CA LEU A 63 15.82 19.62 3.55
C LEU A 63 15.19 20.63 4.51
N LYS A 64 15.87 21.76 4.73
CA LYS A 64 15.38 22.89 5.56
C LYS A 64 14.35 23.79 4.85
N ASN A 65 13.67 23.27 3.83
CA ASN A 65 12.76 24.06 3.00
C ASN A 65 11.40 24.25 3.69
N GLU A 66 10.64 25.24 3.23
CA GLU A 66 9.28 25.48 3.72
C GLU A 66 8.40 24.25 3.46
N SER A 67 7.74 23.76 4.51
CA SER A 67 6.96 22.51 4.48
C SER A 67 5.58 22.65 3.83
N ASP A 68 5.29 23.76 3.16
CA ASP A 68 4.00 24.07 2.53
C ASP A 68 4.12 24.47 1.05
N SER A 69 5.33 24.44 0.49
CA SER A 69 5.62 24.76 -0.89
C SER A 69 6.51 23.70 -1.57
N ILE A 70 6.46 23.69 -2.90
CA ILE A 70 7.31 22.87 -3.76
C ILE A 70 8.25 23.79 -4.53
N ASP A 71 9.53 23.49 -4.45
CA ASP A 71 10.57 24.13 -5.23
C ASP A 71 11.33 23.07 -6.04
N LYS A 72 12.34 23.53 -6.79
CA LYS A 72 13.17 22.64 -7.63
C LYS A 72 13.89 21.57 -6.81
N ILE A 73 14.29 21.87 -5.57
CA ILE A 73 15.07 20.96 -4.72
C ILE A 73 14.15 19.85 -4.20
N SER A 74 13.00 20.22 -3.63
CA SER A 74 12.03 19.26 -3.11
C SER A 74 11.41 18.42 -4.24
N LEU A 75 11.18 18.98 -5.42
CA LEU A 75 10.74 18.22 -6.59
C LEU A 75 11.79 17.21 -7.08
N SER A 76 13.07 17.61 -7.13
CA SER A 76 14.15 16.70 -7.53
C SER A 76 14.30 15.55 -6.53
N MET A 77 14.19 15.84 -5.24
CA MET A 77 14.19 14.83 -4.18
C MET A 77 13.00 13.87 -4.34
N LEU A 78 11.79 14.39 -4.54
CA LEU A 78 10.60 13.57 -4.71
C LEU A 78 10.76 12.60 -5.89
N GLN A 79 11.26 13.10 -7.03
CA GLN A 79 11.53 12.27 -8.20
C GLN A 79 12.59 11.20 -7.92
N GLN A 80 13.65 11.52 -7.17
CA GLN A 80 14.69 10.55 -6.78
C GLN A 80 14.12 9.46 -5.89
N MET A 81 13.31 9.81 -4.90
CA MET A 81 12.68 8.84 -4.00
C MET A 81 11.70 7.92 -4.75
N VAL A 82 10.85 8.48 -5.63
CA VAL A 82 9.96 7.69 -6.49
C VAL A 82 10.74 6.76 -7.43
N ASN A 83 11.89 7.20 -7.93
CA ASN A 83 12.76 6.36 -8.76
C ASN A 83 13.44 5.25 -7.95
N ALA A 84 13.82 5.51 -6.71
CA ALA A 84 14.41 4.50 -5.83
C ALA A 84 13.43 3.34 -5.56
N LEU A 85 12.13 3.62 -5.49
CA LEU A 85 11.10 2.59 -5.40
C LEU A 85 11.04 1.68 -6.64
N LYS A 86 11.44 2.17 -7.82
CA LYS A 86 11.41 1.41 -9.08
C LYS A 86 12.60 0.46 -9.27
N HIS A 87 13.56 0.41 -8.34
CA HIS A 87 14.70 -0.50 -8.51
C HIS A 87 14.20 -1.95 -8.67
N ASN A 88 14.49 -2.55 -9.83
CA ASN A 88 14.08 -3.89 -10.24
C ASN A 88 14.61 -4.94 -9.27
N THR A 89 13.85 -5.19 -8.20
CA THR A 89 14.05 -6.36 -7.36
C THR A 89 13.31 -7.50 -8.04
N THR A 90 14.03 -8.42 -8.67
CA THR A 90 13.41 -9.62 -9.22
C THR A 90 13.03 -10.54 -8.06
N TYR A 91 11.74 -10.59 -7.74
CA TYR A 91 11.21 -11.49 -6.72
C TYR A 91 10.96 -12.89 -7.29
N ASN A 92 11.07 -13.91 -6.43
CA ASN A 92 10.78 -15.29 -6.81
C ASN A 92 9.49 -15.76 -6.16
N PHE A 93 8.39 -15.79 -6.91
CA PHE A 93 7.09 -16.26 -6.43
C PHE A 93 6.81 -17.74 -6.73
N THR A 94 7.78 -18.48 -7.28
CA THR A 94 7.60 -19.90 -7.64
C THR A 94 7.60 -20.84 -6.44
N THR A 95 8.11 -20.37 -5.29
CA THR A 95 8.19 -21.15 -4.05
C THR A 95 7.67 -20.34 -2.87
N LYS A 96 7.09 -21.01 -1.86
CA LYS A 96 6.64 -20.37 -0.61
C LYS A 96 7.77 -19.57 0.05
N LYS A 97 8.98 -20.12 0.12
CA LYS A 97 10.16 -19.44 0.67
C LYS A 97 10.51 -18.18 -0.14
N GLY A 98 10.47 -18.26 -1.46
CA GLY A 98 10.72 -17.11 -2.32
C GLY A 98 9.70 -15.99 -2.11
N THR A 99 8.42 -16.32 -1.97
CA THR A 99 7.38 -15.32 -1.65
C THR A 99 7.58 -14.69 -0.26
N ILE A 100 7.94 -15.49 0.76
CA ILE A 100 8.24 -14.97 2.10
C ILE A 100 9.39 -13.95 2.06
N GLU A 101 10.47 -14.26 1.34
CA GLU A 101 11.58 -13.32 1.17
C GLU A 101 11.17 -12.08 0.35
N ALA A 102 10.30 -12.22 -0.65
CA ALA A 102 9.74 -11.10 -1.39
C ALA A 102 8.93 -10.16 -0.45
N ILE A 103 8.10 -10.71 0.44
CA ILE A 103 7.36 -9.92 1.45
C ILE A 103 8.31 -9.17 2.38
N LYS A 104 9.37 -9.82 2.88
CA LYS A 104 10.37 -9.18 3.75
C LYS A 104 11.09 -8.03 3.04
N ASN A 105 11.55 -8.28 1.82
CA ASN A 105 12.25 -7.27 1.02
C ASN A 105 11.33 -6.09 0.69
N GLU A 106 10.08 -6.37 0.36
CA GLU A 106 9.09 -5.32 0.09
C GLU A 106 8.78 -4.50 1.34
N CYS A 107 8.65 -5.14 2.52
CA CYS A 107 8.51 -4.43 3.78
C CYS A 107 9.65 -3.44 3.99
N ILE A 108 10.91 -3.88 3.83
CA ILE A 108 12.09 -3.01 3.95
C ILE A 108 12.03 -1.88 2.91
N ARG A 109 11.72 -2.21 1.65
CA ARG A 109 11.63 -1.24 0.54
C ARG A 109 10.62 -0.12 0.81
N GLN A 110 9.50 -0.43 1.48
CA GLN A 110 8.46 0.53 1.85
C GLN A 110 8.61 1.09 3.28
N GLY A 111 9.74 0.84 3.95
CA GLY A 111 10.05 1.39 5.28
C GLY A 111 9.27 0.75 6.44
N ILE A 112 8.93 -0.53 6.33
CA ILE A 112 8.49 -1.41 7.42
C ILE A 112 9.71 -2.27 7.83
N CYS A 113 10.55 -1.74 8.72
CA CYS A 113 11.86 -2.32 9.03
C CYS A 113 11.90 -3.12 10.34
N LEU A 114 10.90 -2.99 11.21
CA LEU A 114 10.87 -3.74 12.47
C LEU A 114 10.52 -5.21 12.23
N LYS A 115 11.29 -6.14 12.80
CA LYS A 115 11.01 -7.58 12.72
C LYS A 115 9.61 -7.94 13.20
N THR A 116 9.13 -7.27 14.24
CA THR A 116 7.76 -7.45 14.76
C THR A 116 6.71 -7.04 13.73
N GLN A 117 6.91 -5.93 13.02
CA GLN A 117 6.01 -5.52 11.94
C GLN A 117 6.05 -6.51 10.77
N MET A 118 7.25 -6.88 10.29
CA MET A 118 7.41 -7.85 9.21
C MET A 118 6.77 -9.20 9.55
N ALA A 119 6.91 -9.68 10.79
CA ALA A 119 6.27 -10.91 11.25
C ALA A 119 4.74 -10.85 11.14
N TYR A 120 4.15 -9.70 11.41
CA TYR A 120 2.71 -9.51 11.30
C TYR A 120 2.21 -9.44 9.86
N VAL A 121 2.97 -8.81 8.96
CA VAL A 121 2.68 -8.81 7.52
C VAL A 121 2.72 -10.24 6.97
N LEU A 122 3.75 -11.02 7.34
CA LEU A 122 3.85 -12.43 6.97
C LEU A 122 2.69 -13.25 7.51
N ALA A 123 2.33 -13.07 8.79
CA ALA A 123 1.21 -13.78 9.41
C ALA A 123 -0.14 -13.51 8.73
N THR A 124 -0.35 -12.28 8.29
CA THR A 124 -1.55 -11.91 7.53
C THR A 124 -1.57 -12.62 6.19
N ALA A 125 -0.49 -12.56 5.40
CA ALA A 125 -0.42 -13.29 4.13
C ALA A 125 -0.56 -14.81 4.33
N ASP A 126 0.02 -15.36 5.39
CA ASP A 126 -0.08 -16.78 5.76
C ASP A 126 -1.54 -17.18 6.00
N HIS A 127 -2.27 -16.40 6.81
CA HIS A 127 -3.68 -16.65 7.11
C HIS A 127 -4.58 -16.52 5.88
N GLU A 128 -4.50 -15.38 5.17
CA GLU A 128 -5.41 -15.05 4.06
C GLU A 128 -5.21 -15.98 2.85
N THR A 129 -4.02 -16.59 2.71
CA THR A 129 -3.71 -17.53 1.62
C THR A 129 -3.77 -19.00 2.03
N ASN A 130 -4.31 -19.31 3.21
CA ASN A 130 -4.34 -20.66 3.79
C ASN A 130 -2.98 -21.36 3.72
N HIS A 131 -1.96 -20.64 4.20
CA HIS A 131 -0.58 -21.06 4.32
C HIS A 131 0.18 -21.32 3.03
N THR A 132 -0.41 -21.05 1.87
CA THR A 132 0.23 -21.28 0.57
C THR A 132 1.21 -20.18 0.18
N PHE A 133 1.02 -18.95 0.68
CA PHE A 133 1.69 -17.74 0.19
C PHE A 133 1.54 -17.57 -1.32
N LYS A 134 0.35 -17.90 -1.85
CA LYS A 134 -0.05 -17.59 -3.21
C LYS A 134 -1.21 -16.61 -3.16
N PRO A 135 -1.23 -15.54 -3.99
CA PRO A 135 -2.40 -14.69 -4.13
C PRO A 135 -3.64 -15.55 -4.42
N VAL A 136 -4.72 -15.33 -3.68
CA VAL A 136 -5.97 -16.09 -3.83
C VAL A 136 -7.14 -15.19 -4.18
N ILE A 137 -8.15 -15.79 -4.78
CA ILE A 137 -9.45 -15.16 -5.05
C ILE A 137 -10.39 -15.46 -3.87
N GLU A 138 -11.28 -14.55 -3.53
CA GLU A 138 -12.38 -14.81 -2.60
C GLU A 138 -13.13 -16.09 -2.99
N ALA A 139 -13.43 -16.93 -2.00
CA ALA A 139 -14.06 -18.25 -2.22
C ALA A 139 -13.26 -19.21 -3.14
N TYR A 140 -11.92 -19.12 -3.20
CA TYR A 140 -11.06 -20.02 -3.99
C TYR A 140 -11.22 -21.52 -3.70
N TRP A 141 -11.85 -21.90 -2.58
CA TRP A 141 -12.18 -23.30 -2.26
C TRP A 141 -13.36 -23.86 -3.06
N LEU A 142 -14.08 -23.02 -3.81
CA LEU A 142 -15.18 -23.42 -4.68
C LEU A 142 -14.69 -23.74 -6.11
N PRO A 143 -15.37 -24.63 -6.85
CA PRO A 143 -14.97 -25.02 -8.20
C PRO A 143 -15.12 -23.88 -9.23
N ASN A 144 -16.02 -22.94 -9.00
CA ASN A 144 -16.20 -21.74 -9.82
C ASN A 144 -16.49 -20.52 -8.93
N PRO A 145 -15.45 -19.93 -8.32
CA PRO A 145 -15.60 -18.82 -7.38
C PRO A 145 -16.27 -17.61 -8.04
N ASP A 146 -15.88 -17.25 -9.27
CA ASP A 146 -16.45 -16.09 -9.98
C ASP A 146 -17.96 -16.23 -10.19
N ASN A 147 -18.42 -17.37 -10.70
CA ASN A 147 -19.86 -17.62 -10.87
C ASN A 147 -20.60 -17.66 -9.53
N TYR A 148 -19.99 -18.20 -8.48
CA TYR A 148 -20.58 -18.19 -7.14
C TYR A 148 -20.74 -16.76 -6.62
N LEU A 149 -19.70 -15.93 -6.65
CA LEU A 149 -19.73 -14.53 -6.20
C LEU A 149 -20.73 -13.71 -7.03
N LYS A 150 -20.76 -13.92 -8.35
CA LYS A 150 -21.73 -13.28 -9.23
C LYS A 150 -23.19 -13.62 -8.90
N THR A 151 -23.46 -14.80 -8.34
CA THR A 151 -24.83 -15.30 -8.10
C THR A 151 -25.30 -15.18 -6.65
N HIS A 152 -24.39 -15.28 -5.68
CA HIS A 152 -24.68 -15.24 -4.24
C HIS A 152 -24.35 -13.89 -3.60
N LEU A 153 -23.52 -13.10 -4.26
CA LEU A 153 -23.14 -11.75 -3.90
C LEU A 153 -23.46 -10.70 -5.00
N PRO A 154 -24.50 -10.86 -5.87
CA PRO A 154 -24.82 -9.86 -6.90
C PRO A 154 -25.29 -8.53 -6.29
N SER A 155 -25.78 -8.57 -5.06
CA SER A 155 -26.25 -7.42 -4.28
C SER A 155 -25.20 -6.90 -3.28
N SER A 156 -24.06 -7.58 -3.11
CA SER A 156 -22.96 -7.03 -2.32
C SER A 156 -22.21 -6.04 -3.19
N ASN A 157 -22.21 -4.79 -2.78
CA ASN A 157 -21.91 -3.57 -3.56
C ASN A 157 -20.52 -3.49 -4.24
N TYR A 158 -19.74 -4.57 -4.31
CA TYR A 158 -18.38 -4.56 -4.82
C TYR A 158 -18.09 -5.53 -5.98
N TYR A 159 -19.01 -6.40 -6.46
CA TYR A 159 -18.73 -7.17 -7.69
C TYR A 159 -18.52 -6.23 -8.90
N PRO A 160 -17.51 -6.43 -9.78
CA PRO A 160 -16.56 -7.55 -9.88
C PRO A 160 -15.27 -7.40 -9.03
N TYR A 161 -15.18 -6.37 -8.21
CA TYR A 161 -14.08 -6.02 -7.29
C TYR A 161 -14.16 -6.77 -5.95
N TYR A 162 -14.40 -8.08 -6.01
CA TYR A 162 -14.29 -9.00 -4.87
C TYR A 162 -12.83 -9.29 -4.50
N GLY A 163 -12.62 -9.93 -3.35
CA GLY A 163 -11.30 -10.18 -2.76
C GLY A 163 -10.30 -10.84 -3.70
N ARG A 164 -9.15 -10.19 -3.90
CA ARG A 164 -7.98 -10.76 -4.59
C ARG A 164 -6.67 -10.44 -3.87
N GLY A 165 -5.64 -11.25 -4.08
CA GLY A 165 -4.29 -10.98 -3.59
C GLY A 165 -4.00 -11.57 -2.21
N TYR A 166 -2.88 -11.17 -1.61
CA TYR A 166 -2.45 -11.64 -0.27
C TYR A 166 -3.30 -11.09 0.88
N VAL A 167 -4.15 -10.08 0.62
CA VAL A 167 -4.89 -9.34 1.65
C VAL A 167 -6.37 -9.19 1.31
N GLN A 168 -6.87 -9.90 0.28
CA GLN A 168 -8.27 -9.85 -0.16
C GLN A 168 -8.73 -8.41 -0.48
N LEU A 169 -8.03 -7.73 -1.40
CA LEU A 169 -8.40 -6.40 -1.88
C LEU A 169 -9.83 -6.41 -2.44
N THR A 170 -10.70 -5.53 -1.94
CA THR A 170 -12.12 -5.43 -2.31
C THR A 170 -12.48 -3.98 -2.65
N TRP A 171 -13.60 -3.77 -3.34
CA TRP A 171 -14.18 -2.48 -3.74
C TRP A 171 -13.49 -1.73 -4.88
N ASP A 172 -14.29 -1.16 -5.77
CA ASP A 172 -13.85 -0.38 -6.94
C ASP A 172 -12.88 0.74 -6.59
N TYR A 173 -13.14 1.54 -5.56
CA TYR A 173 -12.27 2.64 -5.16
C TYR A 173 -10.86 2.19 -4.74
N ASN A 174 -10.73 1.00 -4.14
CA ASN A 174 -9.43 0.43 -3.81
C ASN A 174 -8.71 -0.05 -5.07
N TYR A 175 -9.44 -0.69 -5.99
CA TYR A 175 -8.90 -1.10 -7.29
C TYR A 175 -8.44 0.11 -8.11
N GLU A 176 -9.22 1.20 -8.14
CA GLU A 176 -8.83 2.46 -8.78
C GLU A 176 -7.57 3.05 -8.14
N LYS A 177 -7.55 3.15 -6.80
CA LYS A 177 -6.42 3.69 -6.03
C LYS A 177 -5.14 2.92 -6.31
N TYR A 178 -5.17 1.59 -6.14
CA TYR A 178 -4.00 0.77 -6.39
C TYR A 178 -3.64 0.69 -7.87
N GLY A 179 -4.61 0.77 -8.78
CA GLY A 179 -4.36 0.86 -10.21
C GLY A 179 -3.54 2.09 -10.59
N LYS A 180 -3.86 3.26 -10.00
CA LYS A 180 -3.04 4.47 -10.13
C LYS A 180 -1.63 4.27 -9.58
N LEU A 181 -1.50 3.69 -8.38
CA LEU A 181 -0.21 3.50 -7.70
C LEU A 181 0.73 2.52 -8.43
N VAL A 182 0.18 1.46 -9.02
CA VAL A 182 0.97 0.45 -9.77
C VAL A 182 0.99 0.69 -11.28
N GLU A 183 0.40 1.79 -11.74
CA GLU A 183 0.30 2.18 -13.16
C GLU A 183 -0.34 1.11 -14.05
N LYS A 184 -1.41 0.46 -13.55
CA LYS A 184 -2.22 -0.55 -14.26
C LYS A 184 -3.71 -0.25 -14.12
N ASP A 185 -4.49 -0.51 -15.17
CA ASP A 185 -5.94 -0.30 -15.13
C ASP A 185 -6.66 -1.48 -14.43
N LEU A 186 -6.58 -1.51 -13.10
CA LEU A 186 -7.22 -2.56 -12.28
C LEU A 186 -8.75 -2.45 -12.26
N LEU A 187 -9.34 -1.32 -12.69
CA LEU A 187 -10.79 -1.22 -12.83
C LEU A 187 -11.28 -2.02 -14.04
N LYS A 188 -10.59 -1.90 -15.18
CA LYS A 188 -10.90 -2.71 -16.36
C LYS A 188 -10.38 -4.14 -16.25
N HIS A 189 -9.29 -4.35 -15.51
CA HIS A 189 -8.61 -5.63 -15.37
C HIS A 189 -8.42 -6.03 -13.88
N PRO A 190 -9.50 -6.24 -13.11
CA PRO A 190 -9.40 -6.55 -11.69
C PRO A 190 -8.68 -7.88 -11.40
N GLU A 191 -8.62 -8.81 -12.35
CA GLU A 191 -7.85 -10.04 -12.27
C GLU A 191 -6.34 -9.80 -12.04
N MET A 192 -5.81 -8.65 -12.47
CA MET A 192 -4.41 -8.30 -12.28
C MET A 192 -4.03 -8.13 -10.80
N ALA A 193 -5.00 -7.93 -9.89
CA ALA A 193 -4.73 -7.92 -8.45
C ALA A 193 -4.29 -9.30 -7.89
N LEU A 194 -4.34 -10.37 -8.70
CA LEU A 194 -3.77 -11.69 -8.39
C LEU A 194 -2.32 -11.83 -8.84
N ASP A 195 -1.82 -10.91 -9.67
CA ASP A 195 -0.39 -10.88 -9.99
C ASP A 195 0.40 -10.72 -8.68
N PRO A 196 1.39 -11.59 -8.42
CA PRO A 196 2.06 -11.60 -7.13
C PRO A 196 2.87 -10.34 -6.83
N GLU A 197 3.34 -9.60 -7.83
CA GLU A 197 4.03 -8.32 -7.61
C GLU A 197 3.03 -7.23 -7.22
N ILE A 198 1.88 -7.17 -7.90
CA ILE A 198 0.80 -6.23 -7.56
C ILE A 198 0.25 -6.54 -6.17
N ALA A 199 -0.07 -7.81 -5.89
CA ALA A 199 -0.58 -8.24 -4.59
C ALA A 199 0.42 -7.97 -3.45
N LEU A 200 1.71 -8.14 -3.71
CA LEU A 200 2.80 -7.85 -2.77
C LEU A 200 2.86 -6.36 -2.44
N PHE A 201 2.83 -5.50 -3.47
CA PHE A 201 2.81 -4.05 -3.28
C PHE A 201 1.60 -3.62 -2.45
N VAL A 202 0.39 -4.09 -2.82
CA VAL A 202 -0.88 -3.80 -2.13
C VAL A 202 -0.80 -4.19 -0.64
N LEU A 203 -0.32 -5.40 -0.35
CA LEU A 203 -0.20 -5.91 1.02
C LEU A 203 0.64 -4.96 1.90
N VAL A 204 1.87 -4.67 1.47
CA VAL A 204 2.81 -3.90 2.29
C VAL A 204 2.42 -2.43 2.36
N HIS A 205 2.02 -1.86 1.22
CA HIS A 205 1.60 -0.46 1.12
C HIS A 205 0.39 -0.17 2.00
N GLY A 206 -0.60 -1.07 1.99
CA GLY A 206 -1.78 -0.90 2.81
C GLY A 206 -1.49 -0.98 4.30
N PHE A 207 -0.55 -1.82 4.75
CA PHE A 207 -0.08 -1.82 6.14
C PHE A 207 0.69 -0.55 6.51
N LYS A 208 1.54 -0.05 5.61
CA LYS A 208 2.33 1.17 5.82
C LYS A 208 1.44 2.41 5.96
N THR A 209 0.48 2.55 5.05
CA THR A 209 -0.33 3.76 4.90
C THR A 209 -1.67 3.70 5.62
N GLY A 210 -2.13 2.50 5.99
CA GLY A 210 -3.47 2.29 6.53
C GLY A 210 -4.56 2.34 5.46
N ALA A 211 -4.23 2.08 4.19
CA ALA A 211 -5.13 2.28 3.04
C ALA A 211 -6.47 1.53 3.13
N PHE A 212 -6.56 0.43 3.88
CA PHE A 212 -7.78 -0.39 3.95
C PHE A 212 -8.80 0.11 4.97
N THR A 213 -8.34 0.65 6.11
CA THR A 213 -9.21 0.97 7.27
C THR A 213 -8.90 2.31 7.92
N GLY A 214 -7.90 3.04 7.42
CA GLY A 214 -7.31 4.22 8.05
C GLY A 214 -6.33 3.92 9.18
N ARG A 215 -6.11 2.63 9.53
CA ARG A 215 -5.23 2.22 10.64
C ARG A 215 -3.94 1.64 10.11
N LYS A 216 -2.80 2.22 10.50
CA LYS A 216 -1.46 1.81 10.08
C LYS A 216 -0.92 0.73 10.99
N LEU A 217 0.01 -0.08 10.49
CA LEU A 217 0.69 -1.09 11.31
C LEU A 217 1.45 -0.46 12.49
N ALA A 218 2.04 0.73 12.26
CA ALA A 218 2.78 1.50 13.26
C ALA A 218 1.92 1.94 14.47
N ASP A 219 0.59 2.04 14.31
CA ASP A 219 -0.33 2.39 15.39
C ASP A 219 -0.39 1.29 16.48
N TYR A 220 -0.07 0.05 16.11
CA TYR A 220 -0.12 -1.13 16.99
C TYR A 220 1.25 -1.73 17.27
N ILE A 221 2.16 -1.64 16.30
CA ILE A 221 3.48 -2.26 16.36
C ILE A 221 4.53 -1.21 15.97
N ASN A 222 5.32 -0.79 16.94
CA ASN A 222 6.40 0.19 16.80
C ASN A 222 7.54 -0.16 17.76
N GLU A 223 8.52 0.73 17.90
CA GLU A 223 9.71 0.51 18.74
C GLU A 223 9.41 0.30 20.23
N HIS A 224 8.26 0.78 20.70
CA HIS A 224 7.88 0.75 22.12
C HIS A 224 6.70 -0.18 22.41
N LYS A 225 5.99 -0.65 21.37
CA LYS A 225 4.76 -1.43 21.50
C LYS A 225 4.71 -2.54 20.46
N THR A 226 4.30 -3.75 20.85
CA THR A 226 3.96 -4.82 19.91
C THR A 226 2.62 -5.43 20.29
N ASP A 227 1.57 -5.01 19.59
CA ASP A 227 0.19 -5.45 19.81
C ASP A 227 -0.33 -6.17 18.56
N PHE A 228 0.05 -7.45 18.42
CA PHE A 228 -0.37 -8.27 17.29
C PHE A 228 -1.89 -8.49 17.22
N ILE A 229 -2.60 -8.45 18.35
CA ILE A 229 -4.05 -8.68 18.37
C ILE A 229 -4.76 -7.50 17.71
N ASN A 230 -4.48 -6.27 18.15
CA ASN A 230 -5.15 -5.11 17.59
C ASN A 230 -4.61 -4.71 16.22
N ALA A 231 -3.44 -5.20 15.80
CA ALA A 231 -2.94 -5.02 14.44
C ALA A 231 -3.87 -5.63 13.35
N ARG A 232 -4.79 -6.54 13.70
CA ARG A 232 -5.82 -7.03 12.75
C ARG A 232 -6.69 -5.90 12.21
N ARG A 233 -6.82 -4.83 13.00
CA ARG A 233 -7.58 -3.63 12.66
C ARG A 233 -7.07 -2.89 11.44
N CYS A 234 -5.85 -3.16 10.97
CA CYS A 234 -5.33 -2.63 9.72
C CYS A 234 -6.10 -3.16 8.50
N ILE A 235 -6.57 -4.42 8.53
CA ILE A 235 -7.22 -5.09 7.39
C ILE A 235 -8.73 -5.23 7.58
N ASN A 236 -9.15 -5.67 8.77
CA ASN A 236 -10.56 -5.94 9.09
C ASN A 236 -10.83 -5.55 10.55
N GLY A 237 -11.91 -5.98 11.20
CA GLY A 237 -12.14 -5.79 12.63
C GLY A 237 -11.15 -6.57 13.52
N ILE A 238 -11.67 -7.42 14.40
CA ILE A 238 -10.85 -8.30 15.26
C ILE A 238 -11.10 -9.78 14.97
N ASP A 239 -11.80 -10.09 13.89
CA ASP A 239 -12.02 -11.46 13.47
C ASP A 239 -10.67 -12.14 13.19
N LYS A 240 -10.52 -13.35 13.74
CA LYS A 240 -9.29 -14.17 13.66
C LYS A 240 -8.01 -13.53 14.25
N ALA A 241 -8.14 -12.44 15.03
CA ALA A 241 -6.98 -11.72 15.55
C ALA A 241 -6.03 -12.59 16.40
N GLU A 242 -6.56 -13.46 17.27
CA GLU A 242 -5.75 -14.38 18.09
C GLU A 242 -4.96 -15.39 17.23
N GLU A 243 -5.60 -15.95 16.20
CA GLU A 243 -4.99 -16.92 15.29
C GLU A 243 -3.84 -16.25 14.49
N ILE A 244 -4.09 -15.06 13.95
CA ILE A 244 -3.08 -14.28 13.20
C ILE A 244 -1.95 -13.82 14.13
N ALA A 245 -2.25 -13.41 15.37
CA ALA A 245 -1.22 -13.04 16.34
C ALA A 245 -0.34 -14.23 16.74
N ALA A 246 -0.90 -15.44 16.82
CA ALA A 246 -0.13 -16.65 17.04
C ALA A 246 0.82 -16.94 15.86
N LEU A 247 0.34 -16.81 14.62
CA LEU A 247 1.18 -16.89 13.42
C LEU A 247 2.29 -15.82 13.43
N ALA A 248 1.99 -14.58 13.82
CA ALA A 248 2.98 -13.51 13.91
C ALA A 248 4.09 -13.85 14.92
N LYS A 249 3.74 -14.44 16.07
CA LYS A 249 4.73 -14.93 17.04
C LYS A 249 5.58 -16.07 16.50
N GLN A 250 5.06 -16.90 15.58
CA GLN A 250 5.83 -17.96 14.93
C GLN A 250 6.82 -17.36 13.92
N HIS A 251 6.32 -16.56 12.97
CA HIS A 251 7.17 -15.87 11.98
C HIS A 251 8.26 -15.02 12.63
N LEU A 252 7.98 -14.36 13.75
CA LEU A 252 8.97 -13.56 14.47
C LEU A 252 10.17 -14.38 14.98
N LYS A 253 9.99 -15.66 15.30
CA LYS A 253 11.09 -16.53 15.73
C LYS A 253 12.04 -16.88 14.59
N ASP A 254 11.53 -16.84 13.35
CA ASP A 254 12.25 -17.23 12.13
C ASP A 254 12.89 -16.03 11.41
N LEU A 255 12.75 -14.80 11.93
CA LEU A 255 13.29 -13.54 11.39
C LEU A 255 14.57 -13.08 12.11
#